data_AF-A0A2T1ERB5-F1
#
_entry.id   AF-A0A2T1ERB5-F1
#
_cell.length_a   1.000
_cell.length_b   1.000
_cell.length_c   1.000
_cell.angle_alpha   90.00
_cell.angle_beta   90.00
_cell.angle_gamma   90.00
#
_symmetry.space_group_name_H-M   'P 1'
#
loop_
_entity.id
_entity.type
_entity.pdbx_description
1 polymer ?
#
loop_
_entity_poly.entity_id
_entity_poly.type
_entity_poly.pdbx_seq_one_letter_code
_entity_poly.pdbx_strand_id
1 'polypeptide(L)'
;MGPEAALTGLHYDVFNSFLVQVVGDKEIWLYPHSAIPPEYRSDKFDYGARDAIVNMFDLDLQAFPHLKGVEPRVMYVTAGDVLFIPKGWWHQVRSHTPTVTIAHFMLGTIDRLTTEVWENMRRFLHNQGVYKVKNCTCHAADR
;
A
#
# COMPACT_ATOMS: atom_id res chain seq x y z
N MET A 1 -4.90 13.35 1.39
CA MET A 1 -5.74 13.89 2.49
C MET A 1 -6.68 12.79 2.93
N GLY A 2 -6.98 12.68 4.22
CA GLY A 2 -7.93 11.67 4.72
C GLY A 2 -8.66 12.17 5.97
N PRO A 3 -9.91 11.73 6.21
CA PRO A 3 -10.62 12.04 7.44
C PRO A 3 -10.00 11.32 8.65
N GLU A 4 -10.45 11.70 9.84
CA GLU A 4 -10.23 10.90 11.06
C GLU A 4 -10.72 9.46 10.87
N ALA A 5 -10.02 8.52 11.50
CA ALA A 5 -10.27 7.08 11.41
C ALA A 5 -10.15 6.48 10.00
N ALA A 6 -9.65 7.23 9.01
CA ALA A 6 -9.37 6.68 7.68
C ALA A 6 -8.37 5.54 7.76
N LEU A 7 -8.72 4.42 7.12
CA LEU A 7 -7.88 3.23 7.00
C LEU A 7 -7.42 3.08 5.55
N THR A 8 -6.13 2.82 5.37
CA THR A 8 -5.57 2.33 4.11
C THR A 8 -5.26 0.86 4.30
N GLY A 9 -5.76 0.00 3.40
CA GLY A 9 -5.54 -1.44 3.44
C GLY A 9 -4.06 -1.82 3.38
N LEU A 10 -3.74 -3.06 3.76
CA LEU A 10 -2.36 -3.55 3.71
C LEU A 10 -1.90 -3.66 2.25
N HIS A 11 -0.84 -2.94 1.90
CA HIS A 11 -0.28 -2.94 0.56
C HIS A 11 1.22 -2.66 0.60
N TYR A 12 1.93 -2.89 -0.49
CA TYR A 12 3.27 -2.35 -0.69
C TYR A 12 3.37 -1.59 -2.01
N ASP A 13 4.21 -0.56 -2.01
CA ASP A 13 4.53 0.20 -3.20
C ASP A 13 5.68 -0.46 -3.98
N VAL A 14 5.61 -0.38 -5.31
CA VAL A 14 6.68 -0.87 -6.20
C VAL A 14 7.82 0.14 -6.38
N PHE A 15 7.77 1.26 -5.67
CA PHE A 15 8.82 2.27 -5.62
C PHE A 15 9.17 2.59 -4.17
N ASN A 16 10.36 3.16 -3.94
CA ASN A 16 10.69 3.72 -2.63
C ASN A 16 9.87 4.99 -2.42
N SER A 17 9.43 5.28 -1.19
CA SER A 17 8.66 6.48 -0.90
C SER A 17 9.11 7.20 0.38
N PHE A 18 8.96 8.52 0.38
CA PHE A 18 8.95 9.33 1.60
C PHE A 18 7.52 9.78 1.87
N LEU A 19 7.01 9.45 3.05
CA LEU A 19 5.77 10.01 3.59
C LEU A 19 6.12 11.20 4.47
N VAL A 20 5.76 12.39 4.00
CA VAL A 20 5.93 13.65 4.72
C VAL A 20 4.58 14.02 5.33
N GLN A 21 4.48 13.97 6.65
CA GLN A 21 3.25 14.27 7.38
C GLN A 21 3.15 15.79 7.61
N VAL A 22 2.11 16.41 7.06
CA VAL A 22 1.95 17.87 7.07
C VAL A 22 0.93 18.33 8.12
N VAL A 23 -0.20 17.61 8.24
CA VAL A 23 -1.28 17.93 9.19
C VAL A 23 -1.80 16.64 9.81
N GLY A 24 -2.07 16.68 11.11
CA GLY A 24 -2.60 15.54 11.87
C GLY A 24 -1.57 14.44 12.05
N ASP A 25 -2.03 13.26 12.45
CA ASP A 25 -1.18 12.15 12.83
C ASP A 25 -1.68 10.79 12.32
N LYS A 26 -0.74 9.88 12.13
CA LYS A 26 -0.97 8.54 11.60
C LYS A 26 -0.20 7.48 12.37
N GLU A 27 -0.84 6.34 12.53
CA GLU A 27 -0.23 5.07 12.88
C GLU A 27 0.03 4.27 11.60
N ILE A 28 1.27 3.84 11.40
CA ILE A 28 1.72 3.10 10.22
C ILE A 28 2.37 1.80 10.70
N TRP A 29 1.78 0.67 10.34
CA TRP A 29 2.31 -0.66 10.61
C TRP A 29 3.11 -1.12 9.39
N LEU A 30 4.40 -1.43 9.58
CA LEU A 30 5.32 -1.85 8.52
C LEU A 30 5.72 -3.31 8.67
N TYR A 31 5.79 -4.04 7.55
CA TYR A 31 6.29 -5.41 7.50
C TYR A 31 7.25 -5.61 6.32
N PRO A 32 8.28 -6.46 6.47
CA PRO A 32 9.17 -6.79 5.37
C PRO A 32 8.41 -7.52 4.26
N HIS A 33 8.92 -7.44 3.03
CA HIS A 33 8.27 -8.03 1.84
C HIS A 33 7.87 -9.51 2.01
N SER A 34 8.68 -10.29 2.74
CA SER A 34 8.49 -11.72 3.00
C SER A 34 7.45 -12.04 4.08
N ALA A 35 6.97 -11.05 4.83
CA ALA A 35 6.04 -11.27 5.93
C ALA A 35 4.66 -11.73 5.47
N ILE A 36 4.22 -11.29 4.29
CA ILE A 36 2.90 -11.61 3.75
C ILE A 36 3.04 -12.65 2.63
N PRO A 37 2.53 -13.88 2.85
CA PRO A 37 2.54 -14.94 1.85
C PRO A 37 1.83 -14.55 0.55
N PRO A 38 2.26 -15.09 -0.61
CA PRO A 38 1.63 -14.84 -1.90
C PRO A 38 0.12 -15.12 -1.95
N GLU A 39 -0.35 -16.15 -1.24
CA GLU A 39 -1.75 -16.57 -1.18
C GLU A 39 -2.68 -15.54 -0.51
N TYR A 40 -2.14 -14.59 0.25
CA TYR A 40 -2.92 -13.51 0.87
C TYR A 40 -2.85 -12.21 0.08
N ARG A 41 -2.21 -12.22 -1.09
CA ARG A 41 -2.16 -11.05 -1.97
C ARG A 41 -3.48 -10.90 -2.71
N SER A 42 -3.93 -9.66 -2.83
CA SER A 42 -5.11 -9.33 -3.61
C SER A 42 -4.84 -9.51 -5.09
N ASP A 43 -5.82 -10.07 -5.79
CA ASP A 43 -5.80 -10.14 -7.25
C ASP A 43 -6.25 -8.83 -7.91
N LYS A 44 -6.60 -7.80 -7.14
CA LYS A 44 -6.98 -6.50 -7.70
C LYS A 44 -5.82 -5.85 -8.45
N PHE A 45 -6.14 -5.16 -9.53
CA PHE A 45 -5.22 -4.25 -10.18
C PHE A 45 -5.12 -2.95 -9.39
N ASP A 46 -3.91 -2.67 -8.93
CA ASP A 46 -3.48 -1.38 -8.44
C ASP A 46 -2.24 -0.93 -9.24
N TYR A 47 -2.20 0.35 -9.60
CA TYR A 47 -1.11 0.95 -10.35
C TYR A 47 -0.04 1.46 -9.39
N GLY A 48 1.15 0.86 -9.44
CA GLY A 48 2.26 1.25 -8.56
C GLY A 48 2.22 0.63 -7.16
N ALA A 49 1.17 -0.13 -6.83
CA ALA A 49 1.06 -0.85 -5.56
C ALA A 49 0.64 -2.32 -5.76
N ARG A 50 0.72 -3.10 -4.68
CA ARG A 50 0.18 -4.45 -4.58
C ARG A 50 -0.50 -4.61 -3.23
N ASP A 51 -1.77 -4.96 -3.24
CA ASP A 51 -2.57 -5.08 -2.03
C ASP A 51 -2.57 -6.50 -1.48
N ALA A 52 -2.95 -6.64 -0.22
CA ALA A 52 -3.30 -7.89 0.42
C ALA A 52 -4.80 -7.91 0.77
N ILE A 53 -5.37 -9.10 0.87
CA ILE A 53 -6.77 -9.29 1.29
C ILE A 53 -6.94 -9.25 2.82
N VAL A 54 -5.82 -9.29 3.56
CA VAL A 54 -5.81 -9.31 5.02
C VAL A 54 -5.81 -7.91 5.61
N ASN A 55 -6.48 -7.76 6.76
CA ASN A 55 -6.41 -6.59 7.62
C ASN A 55 -5.57 -6.94 8.86
N MET A 56 -4.38 -6.35 9.01
CA MET A 56 -3.53 -6.63 10.18
C MET A 56 -4.02 -5.94 11.45
N PHE A 57 -4.77 -4.83 11.32
CA PHE A 57 -5.38 -4.17 12.48
C PHE A 57 -6.50 -5.00 13.13
N ASP A 58 -7.07 -5.96 12.41
CA ASP A 58 -8.14 -6.85 12.87
C ASP A 58 -7.93 -8.23 12.24
N LEU A 59 -6.85 -8.89 12.68
CA LEU A 59 -6.37 -10.14 12.07
C LEU A 59 -7.22 -11.33 12.50
N ASP A 60 -7.95 -11.91 11.55
CA ASP A 60 -8.62 -13.21 11.71
C ASP A 60 -7.62 -14.38 11.50
N LEU A 61 -7.14 -14.94 12.60
CA LEU A 61 -6.22 -16.08 12.58
C LEU A 61 -6.85 -17.39 12.09
N GLN A 62 -8.17 -17.49 12.00
CA GLN A 62 -8.82 -18.67 11.40
C GLN A 62 -8.69 -18.61 9.87
N ALA A 63 -8.89 -17.42 9.29
CA ALA A 63 -8.73 -17.19 7.85
C ALA A 63 -7.26 -17.09 7.43
N PHE A 64 -6.38 -16.54 8.29
CA PHE A 64 -4.98 -16.24 7.97
C PHE A 64 -3.99 -16.86 8.98
N PRO A 65 -3.98 -18.19 9.17
CA PRO A 65 -3.19 -18.84 10.23
C PRO A 65 -1.68 -18.64 10.08
N HIS A 66 -1.16 -18.48 8.86
CA HIS A 66 0.26 -18.24 8.60
C HIS A 66 0.78 -16.88 9.11
N LEU A 67 -0.11 -15.95 9.47
CA LEU A 67 0.26 -14.65 10.02
C LEU A 67 0.36 -14.64 11.55
N LYS A 68 0.17 -15.80 12.20
CA LYS A 68 0.32 -15.93 13.65
C LYS A 68 1.75 -15.56 14.07
N GLY A 69 1.87 -14.53 14.90
CA GLY A 69 3.16 -14.03 15.41
C GLY A 69 3.93 -13.13 14.43
N VAL A 70 3.30 -12.72 13.32
CA VAL A 70 3.86 -11.71 12.42
C VAL A 70 3.61 -10.32 13.03
N GLU A 71 4.64 -9.76 13.67
CA GLU A 71 4.56 -8.48 14.37
C GLU A 71 4.93 -7.29 13.45
N PRO A 72 4.19 -6.17 13.52
CA PRO A 72 4.53 -4.96 12.79
C PRO A 72 5.72 -4.24 13.42
N ARG A 73 6.45 -3.51 12.58
CA ARG A 73 7.17 -2.32 13.04
C ARG A 73 6.20 -1.14 13.03
N VAL A 74 5.78 -0.71 14.21
CA VAL A 74 4.83 0.39 14.37
C VAL A 74 5.55 1.73 14.36
N MET A 75 5.07 2.66 13.53
CA MET A 75 5.54 4.04 13.45
C MET A 75 4.35 4.98 13.69
N TYR A 76 4.52 5.90 14.63
CA TYR A 76 3.60 7.02 14.83
C TYR A 76 4.24 8.25 14.21
N VAL A 77 3.56 8.85 13.22
CA VAL A 77 4.05 10.04 12.51
C VAL A 77 3.11 11.21 12.74
N THR A 78 3.69 12.36 13.06
CA THR A 78 2.99 13.61 13.37
C THR A 78 3.43 14.71 12.41
N ALA A 79 2.77 15.88 12.46
CA ALA A 79 3.10 16.99 11.58
C ALA A 79 4.59 17.39 11.70
N GLY A 80 5.30 17.38 10.57
CA GLY A 80 6.74 17.64 10.48
C GLY A 80 7.60 16.38 10.31
N ASP A 81 7.07 15.19 10.63
CA ASP A 81 7.80 13.94 10.48
C ASP A 81 7.90 13.50 9.03
N VAL A 82 9.02 12.83 8.72
CA VAL A 82 9.25 12.17 7.44
C VAL A 82 9.56 10.70 7.68
N LEU A 83 8.75 9.83 7.11
CA LEU A 83 8.96 8.39 7.13
C LEU A 83 9.42 7.90 5.76
N PHE A 84 10.59 7.25 5.74
CA PHE A 84 11.03 6.49 4.57
C PHE A 84 10.39 5.10 4.57
N ILE A 85 9.71 4.74 3.47
CA ILE A 85 9.20 3.39 3.23
C ILE A 85 9.97 2.79 2.05
N PRO A 86 10.75 1.72 2.29
CA PRO A 86 11.47 1.07 1.20
C PRO A 86 10.52 0.33 0.26
N LYS A 87 10.89 0.27 -1.02
CA LYS A 87 10.19 -0.50 -2.06
C LYS A 87 9.90 -1.93 -1.57
N GLY A 88 8.67 -2.38 -1.78
CA GLY A 88 8.26 -3.75 -1.43
C GLY A 88 7.89 -3.97 0.04
N TRP A 89 8.01 -2.97 0.91
CA TRP A 89 7.57 -3.08 2.29
C TRP A 89 6.06 -2.95 2.40
N TRP A 90 5.44 -3.96 3.01
CA TRP A 90 4.03 -3.94 3.32
C TRP A 90 3.77 -2.89 4.39
N HIS A 91 2.73 -2.11 4.20
CA HIS A 91 2.30 -1.14 5.17
C HIS A 91 0.79 -0.98 5.23
N GLN A 92 0.29 -0.75 6.43
CA GLN A 92 -1.11 -0.46 6.70
C GLN A 92 -1.20 0.81 7.56
N VAL A 93 -2.14 1.68 7.22
CA VAL A 93 -2.17 3.05 7.76
C VAL A 93 -3.52 3.33 8.40
N ARG A 94 -3.48 3.95 9.58
CA ARG A 94 -4.65 4.50 10.28
C ARG A 94 -4.40 5.96 10.60
N SER A 95 -5.37 6.82 10.27
CA SER A 95 -5.37 8.22 10.71
C SER A 95 -6.11 8.36 12.04
N HIS A 96 -5.53 9.04 13.03
CA HIS A 96 -6.25 9.33 14.29
C HIS A 96 -6.91 10.71 14.29
N THR A 97 -6.49 11.59 13.38
CA THR A 97 -7.08 12.91 13.16
C THR A 97 -7.25 13.15 11.66
N PRO A 98 -7.96 14.20 11.21
CA PRO A 98 -7.94 14.59 9.80
C PRO A 98 -6.52 14.90 9.35
N THR A 99 -6.06 14.27 8.26
CA THR A 99 -4.65 14.32 7.86
C THR A 99 -4.39 14.87 6.46
N VAL A 100 -3.24 15.53 6.34
CA VAL A 100 -2.60 15.87 5.07
C VAL A 100 -1.20 15.26 5.08
N THR A 101 -0.91 14.39 4.11
CA THR A 101 0.38 13.73 3.93
C THR A 101 0.78 13.87 2.46
N ILE A 102 2.06 14.13 2.22
CA ILE A 102 2.66 14.11 0.89
C ILE A 102 3.48 12.83 0.76
N ALA A 103 3.16 12.00 -0.22
CA ALA A 103 3.97 10.85 -0.60
C ALA A 103 4.85 11.22 -1.79
N HIS A 104 6.17 11.13 -1.63
CA HIS A 104 7.12 11.30 -2.72
C HIS A 104 7.70 9.96 -3.13
N PHE A 105 7.34 9.48 -4.33
CA PHE A 105 7.85 8.24 -4.89
C PHE A 105 9.15 8.46 -5.67
N MET A 106 10.17 7.70 -5.32
CA MET A 106 11.50 7.78 -5.93
C MET A 106 11.68 6.65 -6.94
N LEU A 107 12.05 7.04 -8.16
CA LEU A 107 12.40 6.12 -9.24
C LEU A 107 13.91 6.18 -9.52
N GLY A 108 14.62 5.09 -9.23
CA GLY A 108 16.01 4.94 -9.66
C GLY A 108 16.11 4.67 -11.17
N THR A 109 17.31 4.77 -11.73
CA THR A 109 17.54 4.49 -13.16
C THR A 109 17.06 3.11 -13.58
N ILE A 110 17.28 2.09 -12.74
CA ILE A 110 16.82 0.72 -12.98
C ILE A 110 15.29 0.66 -12.92
N ASP A 111 14.65 1.32 -11.96
CA ASP A 111 13.19 1.35 -11.84
C ASP A 111 12.55 1.96 -13.09
N ARG A 112 13.13 3.04 -13.62
CA ARG A 112 12.67 3.69 -14.87
C ARG A 112 12.70 2.76 -16.07
N LEU A 113 13.76 1.96 -16.19
CA LEU A 113 13.92 1.03 -17.33
C LEU A 113 13.16 -0.29 -17.15
N THR A 114 12.70 -0.60 -15.94
CA THR A 114 12.09 -1.90 -15.61
C THR A 114 10.68 -1.74 -15.05
N THR A 115 10.59 -1.34 -13.78
CA THR A 115 9.36 -1.29 -13.00
C THR A 115 8.37 -0.29 -13.60
N GLU A 116 8.84 0.91 -13.97
CA GLU A 116 8.01 1.95 -14.58
C GLU A 116 7.46 1.51 -15.94
N VAL A 117 8.31 0.95 -16.80
CA VAL A 117 7.88 0.42 -18.11
C VAL A 117 6.81 -0.66 -17.93
N TRP A 118 7.02 -1.58 -16.98
CA TRP A 118 6.08 -2.65 -16.69
C TRP A 118 4.75 -2.15 -16.12
N GLU A 119 4.76 -1.24 -15.14
CA GLU A 119 3.54 -0.68 -14.58
C GLU A 119 2.77 0.15 -15.61
N ASN A 120 3.47 0.92 -16.46
CA ASN A 120 2.85 1.65 -17.56
C ASN A 120 2.22 0.74 -18.60
N MET A 121 2.88 -0.37 -18.95
CA MET A 121 2.31 -1.39 -19.83
C MET A 121 1.04 -2.00 -19.22
N ARG A 122 1.09 -2.42 -17.95
CA ARG A 122 -0.08 -2.98 -17.24
C ARG A 122 -1.23 -1.99 -17.19
N ARG A 123 -0.96 -0.71 -16.90
CA ARG A 123 -1.95 0.37 -16.90
C ARG A 123 -2.52 0.64 -18.28
N PHE A 124 -1.69 0.64 -19.32
CA PHE A 124 -2.14 0.77 -20.69
C PHE A 124 -3.13 -0.34 -21.05
N LEU A 125 -2.76 -1.60 -20.81
CA LEU A 125 -3.63 -2.76 -21.03
C LEU A 125 -4.91 -2.71 -20.20
N HIS A 126 -4.83 -2.24 -18.95
CA HIS A 126 -6.01 -2.04 -18.10
C HIS A 126 -6.98 -1.02 -18.70
N ASN A 127 -6.47 0.14 -19.11
CA ASN A 127 -7.25 1.23 -19.69
C ASN A 127 -7.84 0.87 -21.07
N GLN A 128 -7.21 -0.05 -21.81
CA GLN A 128 -7.75 -0.59 -23.06
C GLN A 128 -8.81 -1.69 -22.85
N GLY A 129 -9.13 -2.03 -21.60
CA GLY A 129 -10.18 -2.99 -21.30
C GLY A 129 -9.72 -4.46 -21.32
N VAL A 130 -8.41 -4.74 -21.45
CA VAL A 130 -7.89 -6.10 -21.66
C VAL A 130 -7.25 -6.73 -20.42
N TYR A 131 -7.01 -5.94 -19.35
CA TYR A 131 -6.34 -6.42 -18.14
C TYR A 131 -7.07 -5.98 -16.87
N LYS A 132 -7.61 -6.94 -16.10
CA LYS A 132 -8.17 -6.73 -14.74
C LYS A 132 -9.18 -5.57 -14.58
N VAL A 133 -9.96 -5.25 -15.63
CA VAL A 133 -10.88 -4.08 -15.67
C VAL A 133 -11.92 -4.11 -14.55
N LYS A 134 -12.54 -5.27 -14.34
CA LYS A 134 -13.60 -5.48 -13.33
C LYS A 134 -13.06 -5.83 -11.93
N ASN A 135 -11.74 -5.86 -11.76
CA ASN A 135 -11.09 -6.22 -10.51
C ASN A 135 -9.90 -5.28 -10.28
N CYS A 136 -10.20 -4.02 -9.99
CA CYS A 136 -9.20 -2.96 -9.77
C CYS A 136 -9.59 -2.03 -8.63
N THR A 137 -8.64 -1.24 -8.16
CA THR A 137 -8.86 -0.17 -7.17
C THR A 137 -9.27 1.15 -7.83
N CYS A 138 -9.01 1.30 -9.14
CA CYS A 138 -9.23 2.55 -9.89
C CYS A 138 -10.69 2.85 -10.20
N HIS A 139 -11.50 1.82 -10.48
CA HIS A 139 -12.92 1.96 -10.70
C HIS A 139 -13.65 1.36 -9.50
N ALA A 140 -14.73 2.02 -9.05
CA ALA A 140 -15.65 1.34 -8.17
C ALA A 140 -16.07 0.03 -8.85
N ALA A 141 -16.13 -1.07 -8.11
CA ALA A 141 -16.78 -2.27 -8.62
C ALA A 141 -18.21 -1.84 -8.97
N ASP A 142 -18.49 -1.67 -10.26
CA ASP A 142 -19.79 -1.23 -10.72
C ASP A 142 -20.87 -2.19 -10.19
N ARG A 143 -21.97 -1.56 -9.79
CA ARG A 143 -23.26 -2.12 -9.38
C ARG A 143 -23.78 -3.19 -10.34
#